data_AF-A0A0B8P7H0-F1
#
_entry.id   AF-A0A0B8P7H0-F1
#
_cell.length_a   1.000
_cell.length_b   1.000
_cell.length_c   1.000
_cell.angle_alpha   90.00
_cell.angle_beta   90.00
_cell.angle_gamma   90.00
#
_symmetry.space_group_name_H-M   'P 1'
#
loop_
_entity.id
_entity.type
_entity.pdbx_description
1 polymer ?
#
loop_
_entity_poly.entity_id
_entity_poly.type
_entity_poly.pdbx_seq_one_letter_code
_entity_poly.pdbx_strand_id
1 'polypeptide(L)'
;MSTGSSESREPEITHLIKLIEERAPKFIVSFHEPLACIDDPDTSELGHWLAEKFELPMVKDVGYVTQGSFGTWCKEKNIPCVTVELPPISNDAAIEAYLTPMIELLQK
;
A
#
# COMPACT_ATOMS: atom_id res chain seq x y z
N MET A 1 12.99 -12.23 15.07
CA MET A 1 12.15 -11.03 15.17
C MET A 1 10.79 -11.46 15.68
N SER A 2 10.19 -10.76 16.64
CA SER A 2 8.82 -11.03 17.11
C SER A 2 7.85 -10.09 16.41
N THR A 3 6.70 -10.58 15.96
CA THR A 3 5.66 -9.80 15.22
C THR A 3 4.63 -9.18 16.17
N GLY A 4 5.07 -8.73 17.35
CA GLY A 4 4.19 -8.29 18.45
C GLY A 4 3.82 -9.40 19.43
N SER A 5 2.96 -9.10 20.41
CA SER A 5 2.43 -10.06 21.38
C SER A 5 1.08 -10.62 20.91
N SER A 6 0.84 -11.93 21.10
CA SER A 6 -0.47 -12.53 20.86
C SER A 6 -1.56 -12.02 21.82
N GLU A 7 -1.16 -11.41 22.95
CA GLU A 7 -2.08 -10.98 24.00
C GLU A 7 -2.70 -9.59 23.73
N SER A 8 -2.00 -8.72 23.00
CA SER A 8 -2.48 -7.38 22.66
C SER A 8 -1.90 -6.90 21.34
N ARG A 9 -2.78 -6.47 20.43
CA ARG A 9 -2.38 -5.78 19.19
C ARG A 9 -1.80 -4.41 19.51
N GLU A 10 -0.84 -3.96 18.72
CA GLU A 10 -0.32 -2.59 18.80
C GLU A 10 -1.46 -1.57 18.62
N PRO A 11 -1.42 -0.43 19.34
CA PRO A 11 -2.48 0.56 19.30
C PRO A 11 -2.69 1.15 17.90
N GLU A 12 -1.63 1.34 17.11
CA GLU A 12 -1.70 1.86 15.74
C GLU A 12 -2.52 0.93 14.84
N ILE A 13 -2.28 -0.39 14.93
CA ILE A 13 -3.03 -1.40 14.19
C ILE A 13 -4.50 -1.37 14.61
N THR A 14 -4.76 -1.29 15.91
CA THR A 14 -6.12 -1.30 16.45
C THR A 14 -6.94 -0.10 15.95
N HIS A 15 -6.37 1.10 15.97
CA HIS A 15 -7.07 2.30 15.54
C HIS A 15 -7.22 2.36 14.01
N LEU A 16 -6.23 1.90 13.24
CA LEU A 16 -6.33 1.83 11.78
C LEU A 16 -7.44 0.86 11.34
N ILE A 17 -7.51 -0.33 11.95
CA ILE A 17 -8.58 -1.30 11.68
C ILE A 17 -9.95 -0.67 11.97
N LYS A 18 -10.11 -0.05 13.14
CA LYS A 18 -11.35 0.61 13.53
C LYS A 18 -11.76 1.69 12.52
N LEU A 19 -10.80 2.51 12.07
CA LEU A 19 -11.07 3.56 11.08
C LEU A 19 -11.52 2.96 9.74
N ILE A 20 -10.89 1.90 9.27
CA ILE A 20 -11.25 1.21 8.02
C ILE A 20 -12.65 0.60 8.12
N GLU A 21 -12.97 -0.05 9.24
CA GLU A 21 -14.29 -0.63 9.49
C GLU A 21 -15.39 0.45 9.55
N GLU A 22 -15.12 1.60 10.19
CA GLU A 22 -16.06 2.72 10.27
C GLU A 22 -16.27 3.44 8.93
N ARG A 23 -15.23 3.56 8.12
CA ARG A 23 -15.28 4.32 6.85
C ARG A 23 -15.63 3.47 5.64
N ALA A 24 -15.43 2.16 5.71
CA ALA A 24 -15.67 1.20 4.64
C ALA A 24 -15.14 1.70 3.27
N PRO A 25 -13.82 1.94 3.14
CA PRO A 25 -13.25 2.49 1.92
C PRO A 25 -13.44 1.54 0.73
N LYS A 26 -13.61 2.10 -0.46
CA LYS A 26 -13.72 1.32 -1.70
C LYS A 26 -12.42 0.62 -2.08
N PHE A 27 -11.29 1.22 -1.73
CA PHE A 27 -9.94 0.71 -1.95
C PHE A 27 -8.98 1.36 -0.95
N ILE A 28 -7.79 0.79 -0.81
CA ILE A 28 -6.69 1.33 -0.04
C ILE A 28 -5.44 1.35 -0.90
N VAL A 29 -4.67 2.45 -0.83
CA VAL A 29 -3.31 2.52 -1.38
C VAL A 29 -2.36 2.71 -0.21
N SER A 30 -1.38 1.81 -0.06
CA SER A 30 -0.35 1.89 1.00
C SER A 30 0.99 2.26 0.38
N PHE A 31 1.61 3.35 0.84
CA PHE A 31 2.92 3.79 0.33
C PHE A 31 4.04 3.27 1.23
N HIS A 32 5.07 2.71 0.60
CA HIS A 32 6.25 2.15 1.22
C HIS A 32 7.49 2.47 0.37
N GLU A 33 8.65 2.10 0.90
CA GLU A 33 9.96 2.17 0.27
C GLU A 33 10.78 0.94 0.72
N PRO A 34 11.81 0.50 -0.03
CA PRO A 34 12.35 1.14 -1.23
C PRO A 34 12.29 0.24 -2.49
N LEU A 35 11.28 -0.62 -2.64
CA LEU A 35 11.33 -1.71 -3.64
C LEU A 35 11.11 -1.26 -5.11
N ALA A 36 10.76 0.00 -5.36
CA ALA A 36 10.57 0.56 -6.70
C ALA A 36 9.55 -0.24 -7.57
N CYS A 37 8.37 -0.55 -7.03
CA CYS A 37 7.33 -1.30 -7.75
C CYS A 37 5.91 -0.98 -7.26
N ILE A 38 4.91 -1.38 -8.05
CA ILE A 38 3.52 -1.44 -7.63
C ILE A 38 3.18 -2.89 -7.33
N ASP A 39 2.93 -3.22 -6.06
CA ASP A 39 2.50 -4.55 -5.64
C ASP A 39 0.97 -4.61 -5.64
N ASP A 40 0.44 -5.29 -6.66
CA ASP A 40 -0.98 -5.54 -6.86
C ASP A 40 -1.18 -6.99 -7.33
N PRO A 41 -1.49 -7.93 -6.41
CA PRO A 41 -1.69 -9.34 -6.75
C PRO A 41 -2.83 -9.58 -7.76
N ASP A 42 -3.84 -8.71 -7.77
CA ASP A 42 -5.02 -8.85 -8.62
C ASP A 42 -4.84 -8.13 -9.97
N THR A 43 -3.73 -7.41 -10.17
CA THR A 43 -3.44 -6.63 -11.38
C THR A 43 -4.62 -5.74 -11.77
N SER A 44 -5.14 -5.02 -10.79
CA SER A 44 -6.36 -4.22 -10.92
C SER A 44 -6.14 -3.00 -11.84
N GLU A 45 -7.24 -2.35 -12.24
CA GLU A 45 -7.18 -1.08 -12.97
C GLU A 45 -6.44 0.00 -12.17
N LEU A 46 -6.62 0.02 -10.85
CA LEU A 46 -5.90 0.95 -9.96
C LEU A 46 -4.40 0.68 -9.96
N GLY A 47 -3.98 -0.59 -9.91
CA GLY A 47 -2.56 -0.98 -9.97
C GLY A 47 -1.90 -0.55 -11.28
N HIS A 48 -2.57 -0.78 -12.42
CA HIS A 48 -2.08 -0.32 -13.72
C HIS A 48 -1.97 1.20 -13.81
N TRP A 49 -2.98 1.92 -13.30
CA TRP A 49 -2.96 3.38 -13.28
C TRP A 49 -1.82 3.91 -12.40
N LEU A 50 -1.59 3.32 -11.23
CA LEU A 50 -0.47 3.68 -10.35
C LEU A 50 0.87 3.40 -11.01
N ALA A 51 1.01 2.26 -11.69
CA ALA A 51 2.24 1.88 -12.39
C ALA A 51 2.60 2.86 -13.51
N GLU A 52 1.59 3.28 -14.29
CA GLU A 52 1.76 4.30 -15.32
C GLU A 52 2.14 5.66 -14.71
N LYS A 53 1.42 6.09 -13.67
CA LYS A 53 1.55 7.44 -13.10
C LYS A 53 2.80 7.67 -12.26
N PHE A 54 3.25 6.64 -11.56
CA PHE A 54 4.49 6.68 -10.79
C PHE A 54 5.69 6.16 -11.57
N GLU A 55 5.49 5.72 -12.82
CA GLU A 55 6.52 5.13 -13.68
C GLU A 55 7.25 3.94 -13.00
N LEU A 56 6.50 3.12 -12.29
CA LEU A 56 7.01 1.96 -11.55
C LEU A 56 6.48 0.65 -12.15
N PRO A 57 7.31 -0.41 -12.20
CA PRO A 57 6.86 -1.71 -12.66
C PRO A 57 5.81 -2.30 -11.72
N MET A 58 4.74 -2.88 -12.28
CA MET A 58 3.76 -3.63 -11.50
C MET A 58 4.24 -5.08 -11.30
N VAL A 59 4.13 -5.57 -10.07
CA VAL A 59 4.46 -6.93 -9.66
C VAL A 59 3.24 -7.58 -9.01
N LYS A 60 3.15 -8.92 -9.10
CA LYS A 60 2.09 -9.70 -8.45
C LYS A 60 2.45 -10.17 -7.03
N ASP A 61 3.74 -10.14 -6.73
CA ASP A 61 4.32 -10.57 -5.45
C ASP A 61 5.71 -9.93 -5.36
N VAL A 62 6.02 -9.36 -4.19
CA VAL A 62 7.35 -8.80 -3.85
C VAL A 62 8.37 -9.87 -3.45
N GLY A 63 8.00 -11.15 -3.47
CA GLY A 63 8.91 -12.29 -3.47
C GLY A 63 9.22 -12.90 -2.11
N TYR A 64 8.48 -12.54 -1.06
CA TYR A 64 8.55 -13.19 0.25
C TYR A 64 7.22 -13.12 1.00
N VAL A 65 6.98 -14.14 1.84
CA VAL A 65 5.73 -14.25 2.61
C VAL A 65 5.69 -13.19 3.71
N THR A 66 4.74 -12.27 3.62
CA THR A 66 4.49 -11.27 4.66
C THR A 66 3.32 -11.70 5.55
N GLN A 67 3.53 -12.69 6.42
CA GLN A 67 2.47 -13.17 7.30
C GLN A 67 2.01 -12.06 8.26
N GLY A 68 0.69 -11.81 8.29
CA GLY A 68 0.10 -10.72 9.10
C GLY A 68 0.28 -9.33 8.50
N SER A 69 0.68 -9.22 7.23
CA SER A 69 0.77 -7.92 6.56
C SER A 69 -0.59 -7.25 6.39
N PHE A 70 -0.55 -5.94 6.23
CA PHE A 70 -1.73 -5.15 5.97
C PHE A 70 -2.46 -5.57 4.68
N GLY A 71 -1.72 -5.90 3.61
CA GLY A 71 -2.29 -6.47 2.39
C GLY A 71 -2.99 -7.81 2.60
N THR A 72 -2.41 -8.70 3.43
CA THR A 72 -3.05 -9.99 3.79
C THR A 72 -4.37 -9.75 4.53
N TRP A 73 -4.37 -8.85 5.51
CA TRP A 73 -5.59 -8.49 6.25
C TRP A 73 -6.66 -7.88 5.34
N CYS A 74 -6.28 -6.99 4.41
CA CYS A 74 -7.22 -6.40 3.44
C CYS A 74 -7.85 -7.48 2.55
N LYS A 75 -7.05 -8.44 2.07
CA LYS A 75 -7.54 -9.57 1.27
C LYS A 75 -8.55 -10.43 2.03
N GLU A 76 -8.29 -10.75 3.30
CA GLU A 76 -9.23 -11.48 4.16
C GLU A 76 -10.56 -10.73 4.35
N LYS A 77 -10.52 -9.39 4.31
CA LYS A 77 -11.70 -8.51 4.40
C LYS A 77 -12.34 -8.20 3.05
N ASN A 78 -11.80 -8.71 1.93
CA ASN A 78 -12.21 -8.38 0.57
C ASN A 78 -12.17 -6.86 0.29
N ILE A 79 -11.15 -6.17 0.82
CA ILE A 79 -10.89 -4.76 0.55
C ILE A 79 -9.75 -4.68 -0.48
N PRO A 80 -9.97 -4.07 -1.67
CA PRO A 80 -8.89 -3.86 -2.63
C PRO A 80 -7.75 -3.04 -2.01
N CYS A 81 -6.54 -3.56 -2.06
CA CYS A 81 -5.36 -2.93 -1.48
C CYS A 81 -4.19 -3.02 -2.46
N VAL A 82 -3.63 -1.88 -2.84
CA VAL A 82 -2.44 -1.79 -3.70
C VAL A 82 -1.31 -1.14 -2.91
N THR A 83 -0.11 -1.72 -2.95
CA THR A 83 1.06 -1.12 -2.31
C THR A 83 1.91 -0.42 -3.36
N VAL A 84 2.22 0.86 -3.15
CA VAL A 84 3.19 1.62 -3.95
C VAL A 84 4.52 1.60 -3.19
N GLU A 85 5.51 0.91 -3.72
CA GLU A 85 6.88 0.89 -3.21
C GLU A 85 7.73 1.88 -4.02
N LEU A 86 7.98 3.07 -3.47
CA LEU A 86 8.86 4.05 -4.11
C LEU A 86 10.30 3.52 -4.18
N PRO A 87 11.14 4.00 -5.12
CA PRO A 87 12.55 3.66 -5.15
C PRO A 87 13.28 4.30 -3.94
N PRO A 88 14.55 3.93 -3.67
CA PRO A 88 15.37 4.69 -2.73
C PRO A 88 15.53 6.12 -3.26
N ILE A 89 14.78 7.06 -2.68
CA ILE A 89 14.67 8.45 -3.13
C ILE A 89 14.68 9.38 -1.92
N SER A 90 15.23 10.59 -2.07
CA SER A 90 15.11 11.61 -1.02
C SER A 90 13.73 12.25 -1.06
N ASN A 91 13.30 12.82 0.07
CA ASN A 91 12.04 13.58 0.13
C ASN A 91 12.00 14.72 -0.91
N ASP A 92 13.12 15.45 -1.10
CA ASP A 92 13.18 16.53 -2.08
C ASP A 92 12.94 16.02 -3.51
N ALA A 93 13.62 14.95 -3.89
CA ALA A 93 13.45 14.35 -5.22
C ALA A 93 12.06 13.70 -5.40
N ALA A 94 11.49 13.11 -4.34
CA ALA A 94 10.15 12.53 -4.38
C ALA A 94 9.07 13.60 -4.59
N ILE A 95 9.23 14.78 -4.00
CA ILE A 95 8.32 15.91 -4.25
C ILE A 95 8.40 16.32 -5.72
N GLU A 96 9.59 16.46 -6.28
CA GLU A 96 9.75 16.83 -7.70
C GLU A 96 9.21 15.77 -8.66
N ALA A 97 9.44 14.49 -8.38
CA ALA A 97 9.05 13.39 -9.25
C ALA A 97 7.57 13.00 -9.11
N TYR A 98 7.01 13.02 -7.90
CA TYR A 98 5.75 12.34 -7.59
C TYR A 98 4.63 13.25 -7.06
N LEU A 99 4.85 14.57 -6.94
CA LEU A 99 3.79 15.48 -6.48
C LEU A 99 2.54 15.44 -7.37
N THR A 100 2.70 15.47 -8.70
CA THR A 100 1.58 15.43 -9.63
C THR A 100 0.77 14.13 -9.53
N PRO A 101 1.36 12.93 -9.65
CA PRO A 101 0.58 11.69 -9.54
C PRO A 101 -0.05 11.50 -8.15
N MET A 102 0.57 12.01 -7.07
CA MET A 102 -0.03 12.05 -5.73
C MET A 102 -1.29 12.91 -5.67
N ILE A 103 -1.27 14.11 -6.27
CA ILE A 103 -2.45 14.99 -6.34
C ILE A 103 -3.57 14.31 -7.13
N GLU A 104 -3.24 13.68 -8.25
CA GLU A 104 -4.23 12.96 -9.06
C GLU A 104 -4.85 11.77 -8.31
N LEU A 105 -4.07 11.05 -7.51
CA LEU A 105 -4.57 9.94 -6.68
C LEU A 105 -5.61 10.42 -5.65
N LEU A 106 -5.39 11.58 -5.02
CA LEU A 106 -6.30 12.15 -4.03
C LEU A 106 -7.66 12.60 -4.61
N GLN A 107 -7.78 12.65 -5.94
CA GLN A 107 -9.01 13.02 -6.65
C GLN A 107 -9.82 11.81 -7.13
N LYS A 108 -9.39 10.58 -6.82
CA LYS A 108 -10.09 9.35 -7.19
C LYS A 108 -11.19 8.91 -6.21
#